data_AF-A0A7C3Z944-F1
#
_entry.id   AF-A0A7C3Z944-F1
#
_cell.length_a   1.000
_cell.length_b   1.000
_cell.length_c   1.000
_cell.angle_alpha   90.00
_cell.angle_beta   90.00
_cell.angle_gamma   90.00
#
_symmetry.space_group_name_H-M   'P 1'
#
loop_
_entity.id
_entity.type
_entity.pdbx_description
1 polymer ?
#
loop_
_entity_poly.entity_id
_entity_poly.type
_entity_poly.pdbx_seq_one_letter_code
_entity_poly.pdbx_strand_id
1 'polypeptide(L)' 'MEIVKALDRQGKLALPKEWRRKHARSGLVLMRIEENKIIVEPFELPDLTQFFDSVEVDVKTDLADWRSVKDELLEVH' A
#
# COMPACT_ATOMS: atom_id res chain seq x y z
N MET A 1 4.78 -25.36 13.54
CA MET A 1 5.13 -24.68 14.81
C MET A 1 3.91 -23.91 15.24
N GLU A 2 3.45 -24.14 16.46
CA GLU A 2 2.30 -23.45 17.04
C GLU A 2 2.81 -22.57 18.19
N ILE A 3 2.31 -21.35 18.27
CA ILE A 3 2.72 -20.39 19.30
C ILE A 3 1.46 -19.81 19.90
N VAL A 4 1.29 -19.99 21.21
CA VAL A 4 0.21 -19.34 21.97
C VAL A 4 0.73 -17.98 22.45
N LYS A 5 -0.06 -16.93 22.23
CA LYS A 5 0.22 -15.59 22.75
C LYS A 5 -1.03 -15.00 23.39
N ALA A 6 -0.84 -14.31 24.50
CA ALA A 6 -1.87 -13.46 25.08
C ALA A 6 -2.06 -12.20 24.24
N LEU A 7 -3.28 -11.68 24.24
CA LEU A 7 -3.56 -10.33 23.76
C LEU A 7 -3.06 -9.31 24.77
N ASP A 8 -2.64 -8.14 24.29
CA ASP A 8 -2.35 -7.02 25.18
C ASP A 8 -3.64 -6.41 25.75
N ARG A 9 -3.50 -5.42 26.63
CA ARG A 9 -4.64 -4.74 27.29
C ARG A 9 -5.57 -4.00 26.30
N GLN A 10 -5.11 -3.74 25.08
CA GLN A 10 -5.87 -3.09 24.02
C GLN A 10 -6.41 -4.09 22.98
N GLY A 11 -6.23 -5.40 23.22
CA GLY A 11 -6.67 -6.46 22.32
C GLY A 11 -5.74 -6.72 21.14
N LYS A 12 -4.49 -6.23 21.15
CA LYS A 12 -3.54 -6.44 20.05
C LYS A 12 -2.83 -7.79 20.18
N LEU A 13 -2.65 -8.46 19.05
CA LEU A 13 -1.85 -9.68 18.93
C LEU A 13 -0.46 -9.36 18.37
N ALA A 14 0.59 -9.70 19.12
CA ALA A 14 1.96 -9.47 18.68
C ALA A 14 2.45 -10.58 17.72
N LEU A 15 2.60 -10.27 16.43
CA LEU A 15 3.13 -11.23 15.45
C LEU A 15 4.61 -11.61 15.73
N PRO A 16 5.01 -12.87 15.45
CA PRO A 16 6.40 -13.33 15.62
C PRO A 16 7.41 -12.44 14.88
N LYS A 17 8.56 -12.17 15.51
CA LYS A 17 9.57 -11.24 15.00
C LYS A 17 10.09 -11.67 13.62
N GLU A 18 10.47 -12.92 13.46
CA GLU A 18 11.01 -13.43 12.19
C GLU A 18 9.98 -13.39 11.06
N TRP A 19 8.71 -13.69 11.37
CA TRP A 19 7.63 -13.58 10.39
C TRP A 19 7.44 -12.13 9.93
N ARG A 20 7.38 -11.16 10.87
CA ARG A 20 7.27 -9.73 10.53
C ARG A 20 8.42 -9.23 9.66
N ARG A 21 9.66 -9.63 9.97
CA ARG A 21 10.85 -9.23 9.19
C ARG A 21 10.80 -9.75 7.75
N LYS A 22 10.18 -10.91 7.52
CA LYS A 22 10.08 -11.51 6.20
C LYS A 22 8.87 -11.00 5.41
N HIS A 23 7.72 -10.78 6.08
CA HIS A 23 6.43 -10.66 5.40
C HIS A 23 5.67 -9.34 5.65
N ALA A 24 6.01 -8.58 6.69
CA ALA A 24 5.27 -7.36 7.07
C ALA A 24 6.21 -6.16 7.20
N ARG A 25 7.17 -6.01 6.28
CA ARG A 25 8.14 -4.90 6.29
C ARG A 25 7.49 -3.54 6.08
N SER A 26 6.43 -3.49 5.28
CA SER A 26 5.59 -2.31 5.05
C SER A 26 4.74 -1.92 6.26
N GLY A 27 4.66 -2.79 7.28
CA GLY A 27 3.75 -2.62 8.41
C GLY A 27 2.30 -2.99 8.09
N LEU A 28 2.00 -3.41 6.86
CA LEU A 28 0.66 -3.81 6.41
C LEU A 28 0.57 -5.34 6.32
N VAL A 29 -0.59 -5.87 6.66
CA VAL A 29 -0.96 -7.28 6.52
C VAL A 29 -2.41 -7.38 6.09
N LEU A 30 -2.74 -8.42 5.33
CA LEU A 30 -4.12 -8.75 5.01
C LEU A 30 -4.69 -9.59 6.14
N MET A 31 -5.84 -9.20 6.68
CA MET A 31 -6.56 -9.99 7.67
C MET A 31 -7.88 -10.46 7.09
N ARG A 32 -8.07 -11.77 7.00
CA ARG A 32 -9.35 -12.39 6.64
C ARG A 32 -10.02 -12.91 7.90
N ILE A 33 -11.23 -12.45 8.16
CA ILE A 33 -12.03 -12.87 9.30
C ILE A 33 -13.00 -13.94 8.82
N GLU A 34 -12.90 -15.12 9.41
CA GLU A 34 -13.89 -16.18 9.31
C GLU A 34 -14.54 -16.38 10.69
N GLU A 35 -15.64 -17.14 10.77
CA GLU A 35 -16.43 -17.30 12.01
C GLU A 35 -15.60 -17.54 13.28
N ASN A 36 -14.61 -18.43 13.20
CA ASN A 36 -13.83 -18.86 14.37
C ASN A 36 -12.31 -18.65 14.21
N LYS A 37 -11.85 -17.95 13.16
CA LYS A 37 -10.42 -17.75 12.92
C LYS A 37 -10.14 -16.46 12.17
N ILE A 38 -8.97 -15.90 12.45
CA ILE A 38 -8.38 -14.80 11.68
C ILE A 38 -7.19 -15.35 10.93
N ILE A 39 -7.18 -15.20 9.61
CA ILE A 39 -6.05 -15.55 8.75
C ILE A 39 -5.28 -14.26 8.47
N VAL A 40 -3.98 -14.26 8.77
CA VAL A 40 -3.08 -13.12 8.54
C VAL A 40 -2.11 -13.48 7.43
N GLU A 41 -2.16 -12.74 6.33
CA GLU A 41 -1.34 -12.96 5.14
C GLU A 41 -0.44 -11.72 4.88
N PRO A 42 0.73 -11.89 4.25
CA PRO A 42 1.54 -10.76 3.79
C PRO A 42 0.70 -9.87 2.86
N PHE A 43 0.81 -8.55 3.02
CA PHE A 43 0.19 -7.61 2.09
C PHE A 43 1.26 -6.96 1.23
N GLU A 44 1.29 -7.35 -0.04
CA GLU A 44 2.14 -6.72 -1.05
C GLU A 44 1.39 -5.50 -1.58
N LEU A 45 1.99 -4.32 -1.40
CA LEU A 45 1.46 -3.11 -2.01
C LEU A 45 1.51 -3.30 -3.54
N PRO A 46 0.42 -3.02 -4.26
CA PRO A 46 0.47 -3.04 -5.71
C PRO A 46 1.55 -2.07 -6.18
N ASP A 47 2.34 -2.49 -7.16
CA ASP A 47 3.31 -1.62 -7.79
C ASP A 47 2.56 -0.54 -8.58
N LEU A 48 2.55 0.70 -8.07
CA LEU A 48 1.87 1.80 -8.74
C LEU A 48 2.65 2.32 -9.95
N THR A 49 3.91 1.92 -10.13
CA THR A 49 4.70 2.27 -11.31
C THR A 49 4.07 1.75 -12.60
N GLN A 50 3.28 0.67 -12.54
CA GLN A 50 2.50 0.18 -13.69
C GLN A 50 1.49 1.20 -14.24
N PHE A 51 1.09 2.21 -13.44
CA PHE A 51 0.13 3.23 -13.85
C PHE A 51 0.80 4.54 -14.31
N PHE A 52 2.12 4.66 -14.20
CA PHE A 52 2.80 5.91 -14.57
C PHE A 52 2.64 6.21 -16.07
N ASP A 53 2.67 5.16 -16.90
CA ASP A 53 2.48 5.26 -18.35
C ASP A 53 1.01 5.08 -18.77
N SER A 54 0.08 4.99 -17.81
CA SER A 54 -1.34 4.79 -18.14
C SER A 54 -2.04 6.06 -18.64
N VAL A 55 -1.38 7.21 -18.51
CA VAL A 55 -1.91 8.52 -18.90
C VAL A 55 -0.84 9.22 -19.73
N GLU A 56 -0.94 9.06 -21.05
CA GLU A 56 -0.16 9.86 -22.01
C GLU A 56 -0.93 11.15 -22.32
N VAL A 57 -0.32 12.31 -22.03
CA VAL A 57 -0.87 13.62 -22.36
C VAL A 57 0.14 14.36 -23.21
N ASP A 58 -0.26 14.74 -24.42
CA ASP A 58 0.51 15.63 -25.27
C ASP A 58 0.44 17.06 -24.72
N VAL A 59 1.43 17.43 -23.91
CA VAL A 59 1.58 18.79 -23.38
C VAL A 59 2.33 19.64 -24.41
N LYS A 60 1.75 20.76 -24.82
CA LYS A 60 2.36 21.68 -25.79
C LYS A 60 3.26 22.71 -25.12
N THR A 61 3.07 22.97 -23.83
CA THR A 61 3.89 23.89 -23.04
C THR A 61 5.27 23.31 -22.70
N ASP A 62 6.23 24.22 -22.49
CA ASP A 62 7.57 23.85 -22.03
C ASP A 62 7.49 23.27 -20.61
N LEU A 63 7.97 22.03 -20.45
CA LEU A 63 8.00 21.32 -19.17
C LEU A 63 8.83 22.04 -18.09
N ALA A 64 9.73 22.95 -18.48
CA ALA A 64 10.48 23.78 -17.55
C ALA A 64 9.61 24.85 -16.86
N ASP A 65 8.48 25.23 -17.45
CA ASP A 65 7.51 26.16 -16.86
C ASP A 65 6.32 25.42 -16.25
N TRP A 66 6.51 24.96 -15.01
CA TRP A 66 5.49 24.25 -14.23
C TRP A 66 4.14 24.97 -14.17
N ARG A 67 4.11 26.31 -14.17
CA ARG A 67 2.85 27.04 -14.06
C ARG A 67 2.03 26.90 -15.33
N SER A 68 2.65 27.08 -16.49
CA SER A 68 2.01 26.92 -17.79
C SER A 68 1.56 25.48 -18.03
N VAL A 69 2.37 24.49 -17.65
CA VAL A 69 2.00 23.07 -17.72
C VAL A 69 0.78 22.76 -16.86
N LYS A 70 0.74 23.28 -15.62
CA LYS A 70 -0.38 23.08 -14.71
C LYS A 70 -1.67 23.69 -15.26
N ASP A 71 -1.60 24.90 -15.81
CA ASP A 71 -2.76 25.58 -16.37
C ASP A 71 -3.29 24.79 -17.60
N GLU A 72 -2.41 24.35 -18.50
CA GLU A 72 -2.78 23.50 -19.66
C GLU A 72 -3.47 22.19 -19.23
N LEU A 73 -2.93 21.50 -18.23
CA LEU A 73 -3.51 20.24 -17.73
C LEU A 73 -4.87 20.41 -17.04
N LEU A 74 -5.14 21.58 -16.44
CA LEU A 74 -6.39 21.87 -15.74
C LEU A 74 -7.46 22.49 -16.65
N GLU A 75 -7.07 23.04 -17.80
CA GLU A 75 -7.99 23.56 -18.84
C GLU A 75 -8.62 22.46 -19.71
N VAL A 76 -8.14 21.21 -19.64
CA VAL A 76 -8.77 20.07 -20.31
C VAL A 76 -10.04 19.64 -19.55
N HIS A 77 -11.13 20.38 -19.74
CA HIS A 77 -12.50 19.98 -19.40
C HIS A 77 -13.50 20.41 -20.47
#